data_AF-A0A0F3GXQ1-F1
#
_entry.id   AF-A0A0F3GXQ1-F1
#
_cell.length_a   1.000
_cell.length_b   1.000
_cell.length_c   1.000
_cell.angle_alpha   90.00
_cell.angle_beta   90.00
_cell.angle_gamma   90.00
#
_symmetry.space_group_name_H-M   'P 1'
#
loop_
_entity.id
_entity.type
_entity.pdbx_description
1 polymer ?
#
loop_
_entity_poly.entity_id
_entity_poly.type
_entity_poly.pdbx_seq_one_letter_code
_entity_poly.pdbx_strand_id
1 'polypeptide(L)' 'MTEIGIIGGSGFYNIGNNDQSADTGIELIEEISLLTPYGAPSDKYKALRIAGKDVLFLPRHGAGHSIAPHKVN' A
#
# COMPACT_ATOMS: atom_id res chain seq x y z
N MET A 1 -8.76 17.43 6.79
CA MET A 1 -8.76 16.28 5.87
C MET A 1 -8.08 15.15 6.61
N THR A 2 -8.72 13.99 6.77
CA THR A 2 -8.09 12.87 7.49
C THR A 2 -7.37 12.00 6.48
N GLU A 3 -6.05 11.94 6.57
CA GLU A 3 -5.23 11.07 5.75
C GLU A 3 -5.12 9.70 6.44
N ILE A 4 -5.55 8.64 5.76
CA ILE A 4 -5.54 7.28 6.33
C ILE A 4 -4.34 6.52 5.75
N GLY A 5 -3.43 6.07 6.61
CA GLY A 5 -2.35 5.15 6.26
C GLY A 5 -2.67 3.71 6.67
N ILE A 6 -2.48 2.74 5.78
CA ILE A 6 -2.66 1.31 6.06
C ILE A 6 -1.36 0.57 5.75
N ILE A 7 -0.85 -0.18 6.73
CA ILE A 7 0.32 -1.06 6.57
C ILE A 7 -0.12 -2.53 6.55
N GLY A 8 -0.16 -3.12 5.36
CA GLY A 8 -0.65 -4.48 5.11
C GLY A 8 0.34 -5.55 5.55
N GLY A 9 -0.12 -6.52 6.35
CA GLY A 9 0.68 -7.68 6.76
C GLY A 9 0.53 -8.87 5.81
N SER A 10 0.78 -10.07 6.32
CA SER A 10 0.53 -11.31 5.58
C SER A 10 -0.92 -11.38 5.07
N GLY A 11 -1.10 -11.76 3.81
CA GLY A 11 -2.38 -11.82 3.09
C GLY A 11 -2.81 -10.52 2.42
N PHE A 12 -2.19 -9.38 2.73
CA PHE A 12 -2.56 -8.07 2.19
C PHE A 12 -1.37 -7.48 1.42
N TYR A 13 -1.18 -7.95 0.19
CA TYR A 13 0.01 -7.60 -0.62
C TYR A 13 -0.31 -6.74 -1.83
N ASN A 14 -1.49 -6.92 -2.41
CA ASN A 14 -1.88 -6.29 -3.67
C ASN A 14 -3.33 -5.82 -3.60
N ILE A 15 -3.55 -4.77 -2.81
CA ILE A 15 -4.80 -4.01 -2.84
C ILE A 15 -4.74 -3.04 -4.04
N GLY A 16 -5.83 -2.96 -4.81
CA GLY A 16 -5.98 -1.99 -5.90
C GLY A 16 -5.36 -2.37 -7.25
N ASN A 17 -4.87 -3.60 -7.45
CA ASN A 17 -4.34 -4.00 -8.77
C ASN A 17 -5.47 -4.49 -9.71
N ASN A 18 -5.45 -3.98 -10.96
CA ASN A 18 -6.00 -4.41 -12.26
C ASN A 18 -7.28 -5.28 -12.41
N ASP A 19 -7.98 -5.66 -11.34
CA ASP A 19 -9.23 -6.42 -11.43
C ASP A 19 -10.19 -6.16 -10.25
N GLN A 20 -9.85 -5.22 -9.36
CA GLN A 20 -10.75 -4.80 -8.28
C GLN A 20 -11.54 -3.57 -8.73
N SER A 21 -12.45 -3.78 -9.69
CA SER A 21 -13.40 -2.77 -10.18
C SER A 21 -14.74 -2.86 -9.42
N ALA A 22 -15.45 -1.72 -9.36
CA ALA A 22 -16.81 -1.43 -8.86
C ALA A 22 -17.33 -2.14 -7.58
N ASP A 23 -17.32 -3.46 -7.52
CA ASP A 23 -17.96 -4.27 -6.47
C ASP A 23 -17.20 -4.24 -5.13
N THR A 24 -15.90 -3.97 -5.14
CA THR A 24 -15.05 -3.87 -3.93
C THR A 24 -14.94 -2.44 -3.39
N GLY A 25 -15.30 -1.43 -4.19
CA GLY A 25 -15.20 -0.01 -3.80
C GLY A 25 -13.78 0.52 -3.56
N ILE A 26 -12.77 -0.14 -4.14
CA ILE A 26 -11.36 0.24 -4.05
C ILE A 26 -10.88 0.69 -5.43
N GLU A 27 -10.42 1.93 -5.52
CA GLU A 27 -9.85 2.51 -6.74
C GLU A 27 -8.37 2.85 -6.51
N LEU A 28 -7.49 2.42 -7.40
CA LEU A 28 -6.08 2.82 -7.40
C LEU A 28 -5.93 4.14 -8.14
N ILE A 29 -5.43 5.15 -7.43
CA ILE A 29 -5.18 6.49 -7.98
C ILE A 29 -3.78 6.56 -8.59
N GLU A 30 -2.76 6.15 -7.82
CA GLU A 30 -1.37 6.14 -8.27
C GLU A 30 -0.46 5.26 -7.39
N GLU A 31 0.72 4.93 -7.92
CA GLU A 31 1.83 4.36 -7.14
C GLU A 31 2.92 5.40 -6.91
N ILE A 32 3.30 5.59 -5.66
CA ILE A 32 4.27 6.62 -5.25
C ILE A 32 5.56 5.93 -4.79
N SER A 33 6.66 6.23 -5.48
CA SER A 33 8.01 5.81 -5.10
C SER A 33 8.74 6.98 -4.44
N LEU A 34 9.26 6.79 -3.23
CA LEU A 34 10.02 7.82 -2.51
C LEU A 34 11.14 7.21 -1.67
N LEU A 35 12.09 8.06 -1.28
CA LEU A 35 13.08 7.75 -0.27
C LEU A 35 12.81 8.58 0.97
N THR A 36 13.07 8.00 2.13
CA THR A 36 13.06 8.71 3.40
C THR A 36 14.51 8.93 3.86
N PRO A 37 14.75 9.83 4.83
CA PRO A 37 16.06 9.92 5.49
C PRO A 37 16.53 8.59 6.13
N TYR A 38 15.62 7.64 6.35
CA TYR A 38 15.89 6.31 6.90
C TYR A 38 16.03 5.23 5.82
N GLY A 39 16.01 5.60 4.54
CA GLY A 39 16.10 4.69 3.40
C GLY A 39 14.77 4.45 2.69
N ALA A 40 14.75 3.41 1.86
CA ALA A 40 13.56 3.02 1.11
C ALA A 40 12.52 2.33 2.04
N PRO A 41 11.22 2.62 1.86
CA PRO A 41 10.15 1.79 2.42
C PRO A 41 10.17 0.36 1.86
N SER A 42 9.35 -0.52 2.46
CA SER A 42 9.23 -1.93 2.02
C SER A 42 8.79 -2.11 0.57
N ASP A 43 8.09 -1.14 -0.01
CA ASP A 43 7.64 -1.10 -1.40
C ASP A 43 7.20 0.33 -1.77
N LYS A 44 6.66 0.51 -2.98
CA LYS A 44 5.93 1.73 -3.34
C LYS A 44 4.66 1.87 -2.50
N TYR A 45 4.30 3.11 -2.18
CA TYR A 45 2.97 3.40 -1.65
C TYR A 45 1.93 3.30 -2.77
N LYS A 46 0.73 2.84 -2.44
CA LYS A 46 -0.44 2.92 -3.31
C LYS A 46 -1.40 3.96 -2.75
N ALA A 47 -1.66 5.01 -3.51
CA ALA A 47 -2.72 5.95 -3.22
C ALA A 47 -4.04 5.36 -3.73
N LEU A 48 -5.00 5.20 -2.83
CA LEU A 48 -6.27 4.53 -3.07
C LEU A 48 -7.43 5.44 -2.68
N ARG A 49 -8.56 5.27 -3.37
CA ARG A 49 -9.87 5.78 -2.94
C ARG A 49 -10.71 4.58 -2.50
N ILE A 50 -11.08 4.54 -1.22
CA ILE A 50 -11.88 3.46 -0.62
C ILE A 50 -13.11 4.06 0.03
N ALA A 51 -14.29 3.67 -0.44
CA ALA A 51 -15.58 4.19 0.07
C ALA A 51 -15.61 5.73 0.20
N GLY A 52 -15.05 6.43 -0.80
CA GLY A 52 -15.01 7.91 -0.82
C GLY A 52 -13.88 8.54 0.01
N LYS A 53 -12.98 7.76 0.63
CA LYS A 53 -11.86 8.25 1.44
C LYS A 53 -10.52 8.02 0.76
N ASP A 54 -9.62 8.99 0.86
CA ASP A 54 -8.24 8.88 0.41
C ASP A 54 -7.42 8.05 1.42
N VAL A 55 -6.72 7.04 0.90
CA VAL A 55 -5.96 6.06 1.69
C VAL A 55 -4.59 5.86 1.05
N LEU A 56 -3.53 5.86 1.85
CA LEU A 56 -2.20 5.39 1.45
C LEU A 56 -1.96 3.99 1.99
N PHE A 57 -1.66 3.04 1.10
CA PHE A 57 -1.37 1.66 1.45
C PHE A 57 0.11 1.32 1.22
N LEU A 58 0.72 0.59 2.16
CA LEU A 58 2.07 0.06 2.05
C LEU A 58 2.10 -1.42 2.50
N PRO A 59 2.56 -2.37 1.67
CA PRO A 59 2.76 -3.75 2.11
C PRO A 59 4.01 -3.84 3.00
N ARG A 60 3.83 -4.27 4.26
CA ARG A 60 4.89 -4.33 5.29
C ARG A 60 6.09 -5.14 4.84
N HIS A 61 5.85 -6.25 4.14
CA HIS A 61 6.88 -7.20 3.72
C HIS A 61 7.20 -7.11 2.22
N GLY A 62 6.79 -6.02 1.56
CA GLY A 62 6.80 -5.88 0.10
C GLY A 62 5.66 -6.67 -0.56
N ALA A 63 5.30 -6.33 -1.80
CA ALA A 63 4.24 -6.99 -2.55
C ALA A 63 4.54 -8.48 -2.83
N GLY A 64 5.82 -8.85 -2.86
CA GLY A 64 6.28 -10.24 -2.98
C GLY A 64 6.43 -11.00 -1.66
N HIS A 65 6.11 -10.40 -0.51
CA HIS A 65 6.33 -10.97 0.83
C HIS A 65 7.77 -11.44 1.08
N SER A 66 8.75 -10.75 0.50
CA SER A 66 10.16 -11.17 0.48
C SER A 66 10.97 -10.61 1.65
N ILE A 67 10.46 -9.61 2.37
CA ILE A 67 11.16 -8.95 3.47
C ILE A 67 10.81 -9.66 4.78
N ALA A 68 11.78 -10.31 5.41
CA ALA A 68 11.59 -10.93 6.72
C ALA A 68 11.24 -9.89 7.81
N PRO A 69 10.51 -10.26 8.89
CA PRO A 69 10.07 -9.30 9.91
C PRO A 69 11.19 -8.44 10.52
N HIS A 70 12.37 -9.02 10.77
CA HIS A 70 13.53 -8.31 11.32
C HIS A 70 14.31 -7.47 10.29
N LYS A 71 13.89 -7.49 9.02
CA LYS A 71 14.49 -6.72 7.92
C LYS A 71 13.56 -5.61 7.40
N VAL A 72 12.37 -5.47 7.98
CA VAL A 72 11.50 -4.32 7.70
C VAL A 72 12.20 -3.07 8.21
N ASN A 73 12.21 -2.02 7.38
CA ASN A 73 12.78 -0.71 7.70
C ASN A 73 11.76 0.15 8.45
#